data_AF-A0A7V5EXM4-F1
#
_entry.id   AF-A0A7V5EXM4-F1
#
_cell.length_a   1.000
_cell.length_b   1.000
_cell.length_c   1.000
_cell.angle_alpha   90.00
_cell.angle_beta   90.00
_cell.angle_gamma   90.00
#
_symmetry.space_group_name_H-M   'P 1'
#
loop_
_entity.id
_entity.type
_entity.pdbx_description
1 polymer ?
#
loop_
_entity_poly.entity_id
_entity_poly.type
_entity_poly.pdbx_seq_one_letter_code
_entity_poly.pdbx_strand_id
1 'polypeptide(L)'
;MIVGIVAGAVAFVVVLVVVARATKRQRDLARKSLEEEKAKIGRWDIMALVDEEVRELGLADIPGAEGIGPAVLLKVWHRDVAIRRACPDPARLRYVVADDAPAEPDVDHVRLDFEDSGGSATPS
;
A
#
# COMPACT_ATOMS: atom_id res chain seq x y z
N MET A 1 -9.98 68.21 -12.57
CA MET A 1 -10.81 66.99 -12.45
C MET A 1 -10.16 65.78 -13.12
N ILE A 2 -9.72 65.85 -14.38
CA ILE A 2 -9.10 64.73 -15.11
C ILE A 2 -7.80 64.20 -14.44
N VAL A 3 -6.92 65.09 -13.95
CA VAL A 3 -5.64 64.70 -13.31
C VAL A 3 -5.83 63.85 -12.04
N GLY A 4 -6.87 64.12 -11.24
CA GLY A 4 -7.18 63.34 -10.03
C GLY A 4 -7.68 61.93 -10.34
N ILE A 5 -8.40 61.76 -11.46
CA ILE A 5 -8.91 60.46 -11.91
C ILE A 5 -7.76 59.58 -12.41
N VAL A 6 -6.81 60.16 -13.15
CA VAL A 6 -5.63 59.43 -13.65
C VAL A 6 -4.71 59.00 -12.49
N ALA A 7 -4.46 59.89 -11.52
CA ALA A 7 -3.64 59.54 -10.35
C ALA A 7 -4.28 58.42 -9.50
N GLY A 8 -5.60 58.47 -9.30
CA GLY A 8 -6.34 57.41 -8.59
C GLY A 8 -6.30 56.06 -9.31
N ALA A 9 -6.45 56.05 -10.65
CA ALA A 9 -6.38 54.83 -11.44
C ALA A 9 -4.99 54.17 -11.38
N VAL A 10 -3.91 54.96 -11.45
CA VAL A 10 -2.53 54.45 -11.36
C VAL A 10 -2.27 53.84 -9.98
N ALA A 11 -2.68 54.50 -8.91
CA ALA A 11 -2.52 53.98 -7.55
C ALA A 11 -3.26 52.64 -7.37
N PHE A 12 -4.48 52.52 -7.90
CA PHE A 12 -5.27 51.30 -7.84
C PHE A 12 -4.63 50.13 -8.58
N VAL A 13 -4.08 50.38 -9.78
CA VAL A 13 -3.37 49.36 -10.57
C VAL A 13 -2.13 48.84 -9.85
N VAL A 14 -1.35 49.72 -9.20
CA VAL A 14 -0.16 49.30 -8.44
C VAL A 14 -0.54 48.40 -7.27
N VAL A 15 -1.60 48.74 -6.53
CA VAL A 15 -2.10 47.92 -5.40
C VAL A 15 -2.55 46.55 -5.89
N LEU A 16 -3.30 46.47 -7.00
CA LEU A 16 -3.73 45.19 -7.58
C LEU A 16 -2.54 44.30 -7.99
N VAL A 17 -1.50 44.88 -8.60
CA VAL A 17 -0.30 44.12 -9.01
C VAL A 17 0.48 43.61 -7.80
N VAL A 18 0.57 44.39 -6.72
CA VAL A 18 1.23 43.96 -5.47
C VAL A 18 0.45 42.84 -4.79
N VAL A 19 -0.89 42.97 -4.70
CA VAL A 19 -1.76 41.92 -4.13
C VAL A 19 -1.69 40.63 -4.95
N ALA A 20 -1.66 40.72 -6.28
CA ALA A 20 -1.52 39.57 -7.18
C ALA A 20 -0.17 38.85 -7.00
N ARG A 21 0.92 39.58 -6.79
CA ARG A 21 2.24 38.98 -6.51
C ARG A 21 2.30 38.34 -5.12
N ALA A 22 1.68 38.96 -4.11
CA ALA A 22 1.62 38.42 -2.75
C ALA A 22 0.82 37.10 -2.69
N THR A 23 -0.34 37.05 -3.35
CA THR A 23 -1.16 35.83 -3.44
C THR A 23 -0.46 34.71 -4.22
N LYS A 24 0.29 35.04 -5.27
CA LYS A 24 1.07 34.03 -6.01
C LYS A 24 2.18 33.40 -5.15
N ARG A 25 2.91 34.22 -4.38
CA ARG A 25 3.94 33.74 -3.44
C ARG A 25 3.37 32.88 -2.31
N GLN A 26 2.20 33.23 -1.77
CA GLN A 26 1.55 32.42 -0.73
C GLN A 26 1.07 31.06 -1.25
N ARG A 27 0.56 30.99 -2.50
CA ARG A 27 0.14 29.71 -3.10
C ARG A 27 1.31 28.78 -3.42
N ASP A 28 2.46 29.33 -3.83
CA ASP A 28 3.66 28.53 -4.08
C ASP A 28 4.24 27.94 -2.78
N LEU A 29 4.22 28.70 -1.67
CA LEU A 29 4.67 28.20 -0.37
C LEU A 29 3.76 27.08 0.18
N ALA A 30 2.44 27.21 0.02
CA ALA A 30 1.49 26.19 0.43
C ALA A 30 1.58 24.90 -0.42
N ARG A 31 1.96 25.00 -1.69
CA ARG A 31 2.19 23.82 -2.54
C ARG A 31 3.51 23.12 -2.20
N LYS A 32 4.57 23.90 -1.92
CA LYS A 32 5.90 23.34 -1.64
C LYS A 32 5.93 22.53 -0.33
N SER A 33 5.21 22.98 0.70
CA SER A 33 5.08 22.20 1.94
C SER A 33 4.29 20.90 1.75
N LEU A 34 3.27 20.91 0.89
CA LEU A 34 2.45 19.72 0.60
C LEU A 34 3.21 18.66 -0.22
N GLU A 35 4.12 19.06 -1.11
CA GLU A 35 4.96 18.12 -1.87
C GLU A 35 6.04 17.48 -1.00
N GLU A 36 6.65 18.23 -0.08
CA GLU A 36 7.65 17.71 0.86
C GLU A 36 7.03 16.75 1.89
N GLU A 37 5.82 17.03 2.40
CA GLU A 37 5.11 16.12 3.31
C GLU A 37 4.60 14.85 2.60
N LYS A 38 4.09 14.96 1.37
CA LYS A 38 3.65 13.77 0.60
C LYS A 38 4.80 12.85 0.20
N ALA A 39 5.99 13.40 -0.09
CA ALA A 39 7.16 12.61 -0.41
C ALA A 39 7.70 11.85 0.82
N LYS A 40 7.53 12.39 2.03
CA LYS A 40 8.04 11.81 3.27
C LYS A 40 7.11 10.76 3.90
N ILE A 41 5.79 10.86 3.68
CA ILE A 41 4.78 10.00 4.32
C ILE A 41 4.33 8.83 3.43
N GLY A 42 4.44 8.93 2.10
CA GLY A 42 3.67 8.07 1.20
C GLY A 42 4.21 6.68 0.84
N ARG A 43 5.44 6.29 1.22
CA ARG A 43 6.05 5.05 0.69
C ARG A 43 6.83 4.18 1.68
N TRP A 44 7.09 4.68 2.89
CA TRP A 44 8.03 4.05 3.82
C TRP A 44 7.40 3.24 4.96
N ASP A 45 6.07 3.23 5.11
CA ASP A 45 5.49 2.64 6.34
C ASP A 45 4.55 1.45 6.12
N ILE A 46 3.87 1.33 4.97
CA ILE A 46 2.89 0.23 4.80
C ILE A 46 3.59 -1.08 4.41
N MET A 47 4.53 -1.04 3.48
CA MET A 47 5.25 -2.26 3.08
C MET A 47 6.19 -2.75 4.18
N ALA A 48 6.83 -1.82 4.90
CA ALA A 48 7.65 -2.15 6.06
C ALA A 48 6.83 -2.81 7.18
N LEU A 49 5.59 -2.33 7.42
CA LEU A 49 4.69 -2.94 8.39
C LEU A 49 4.22 -4.34 7.97
N VAL A 50 3.91 -4.53 6.69
CA VAL A 50 3.53 -5.85 6.15
C VAL A 50 4.70 -6.83 6.23
N ASP A 51 5.92 -6.41 5.90
CA ASP A 51 7.11 -7.26 5.99
C ASP A 51 7.43 -7.63 7.45
N GLU A 52 7.23 -6.71 8.40
CA GLU A 52 7.37 -6.97 9.83
C GLU A 52 6.35 -8.02 10.30
N GLU A 53 5.08 -7.88 9.93
CA GLU A 53 4.03 -8.81 10.33
C GLU A 53 4.21 -10.21 9.68
N VAL A 54 4.63 -10.26 8.41
CA VAL A 54 4.99 -11.50 7.72
C VAL A 54 6.15 -12.21 8.44
N ARG A 55 7.14 -11.44 8.92
CA ARG A 55 8.28 -11.97 9.68
C ARG A 55 7.90 -12.43 11.08
N GLU A 56 7.10 -11.66 11.81
CA GLU A 56 6.62 -12.03 13.15
C GLU A 56 5.77 -13.30 13.13
N LEU A 57 4.94 -13.45 12.09
CA LEU A 57 4.11 -14.63 11.88
C LEU A 57 4.87 -15.81 11.24
N GLY A 58 6.14 -15.63 10.84
CA GLY A 58 6.95 -16.66 10.19
C GLY A 58 6.38 -17.13 8.85
N LEU A 59 5.60 -16.30 8.15
CA LEU A 59 4.88 -16.73 6.94
C LEU A 59 5.83 -17.05 5.79
N ALA A 60 6.99 -16.41 5.74
CA ALA A 60 8.02 -16.68 4.75
C ALA A 60 8.76 -18.01 5.01
N ASP A 61 8.71 -18.55 6.23
CA ASP A 61 9.34 -19.82 6.60
C ASP A 61 8.43 -21.04 6.32
N ILE A 62 7.15 -20.79 5.99
CA ILE A 62 6.20 -21.85 5.64
C ILE A 62 6.58 -22.44 4.27
N PRO A 63 6.66 -23.77 4.14
CA PRO A 63 6.97 -24.43 2.86
C PRO A 63 6.04 -23.97 1.73
N GLY A 64 6.60 -23.64 0.58
CA GLY A 64 5.86 -23.15 -0.59
C GLY A 64 5.71 -21.62 -0.66
N ALA A 65 6.25 -20.86 0.29
CA ALA A 65 6.28 -19.39 0.25
C ALA A 65 7.27 -18.80 -0.79
N GLU A 66 8.14 -19.64 -1.36
CA GLU A 66 9.18 -19.24 -2.33
C GLU A 66 8.56 -18.59 -3.57
N GLY A 67 9.00 -17.38 -3.91
CA GLY A 67 8.49 -16.63 -5.06
C GLY A 67 7.14 -15.95 -4.84
N ILE A 68 6.55 -16.03 -3.64
CA ILE A 68 5.29 -15.36 -3.30
C ILE A 68 5.59 -14.03 -2.59
N GLY A 69 4.91 -12.95 -3.02
CA GLY A 69 5.07 -11.65 -2.40
C GLY A 69 4.56 -11.59 -0.94
N PRO A 70 5.21 -10.84 -0.03
CA PRO A 70 4.82 -10.74 1.38
C PRO A 70 3.35 -10.34 1.60
N ALA A 71 2.87 -9.40 0.79
CA ALA A 71 1.47 -8.96 0.84
C ALA A 71 0.48 -10.06 0.41
N VAL A 72 0.89 -10.98 -0.48
CA VAL A 72 0.07 -12.12 -0.91
C VAL A 72 0.06 -13.18 0.19
N LEU A 73 1.22 -13.51 0.77
CA LEU A 73 1.33 -14.42 1.92
C LEU A 73 0.40 -13.99 3.06
N LEU A 74 0.47 -12.72 3.47
CA LEU A 74 -0.36 -12.18 4.54
C LEU A 74 -1.86 -12.23 4.18
N LYS A 75 -2.23 -11.88 2.94
CA LYS A 75 -3.63 -11.96 2.49
C LYS A 75 -4.18 -13.38 2.50
N VAL A 76 -3.43 -14.35 1.98
CA VAL A 76 -3.82 -15.77 1.97
C VAL A 76 -3.94 -16.28 3.40
N TRP A 77 -2.99 -15.94 4.27
CA TRP A 77 -3.02 -16.28 5.70
C TRP A 77 -4.26 -15.78 6.44
N HIS A 78 -4.77 -14.60 6.08
CA HIS A 78 -6.01 -14.03 6.62
C HIS A 78 -7.27 -14.56 5.94
N ARG A 79 -7.21 -14.93 4.65
CA ARG A 79 -8.35 -15.53 3.94
C ARG A 79 -8.62 -16.95 4.44
N ASP A 80 -7.56 -17.73 4.64
CA ASP A 80 -7.65 -19.17 4.88
C ASP A 80 -7.64 -19.51 6.39
N VAL A 81 -8.32 -18.68 7.20
CA VAL A 81 -8.41 -18.83 8.66
C VAL A 81 -9.07 -20.16 9.08
N ALA A 82 -10.02 -20.65 8.28
CA ALA A 82 -10.67 -21.94 8.54
C ALA A 82 -9.65 -23.10 8.49
N ILE A 83 -8.73 -23.06 7.53
CA ILE A 83 -7.67 -24.06 7.34
C ILE A 83 -6.69 -24.01 8.51
N ARG A 84 -6.27 -22.81 8.92
CA ARG A 84 -5.39 -22.61 10.09
C ARG A 84 -6.01 -23.09 11.39
N ARG A 85 -7.32 -22.91 11.57
CA ARG A 85 -8.04 -23.38 12.77
C ARG A 85 -8.27 -24.88 12.77
N ALA A 86 -8.44 -25.47 11.59
CA ALA A 86 -8.60 -26.91 11.42
C ALA A 86 -7.27 -27.66 11.51
N CYS A 87 -6.15 -26.99 11.23
CA CYS A 87 -4.82 -27.58 11.28
C CYS A 87 -4.39 -27.81 12.75
N PRO A 88 -4.15 -29.06 13.17
CA PRO A 88 -3.75 -29.38 14.54
C PRO A 88 -2.28 -29.06 14.84
N ASP A 89 -1.45 -28.94 13.79
CA ASP A 89 -0.02 -28.64 13.91
C ASP A 89 0.40 -27.63 12.82
N PRO A 90 0.78 -26.40 13.21
CA PRO A 90 1.18 -25.36 12.26
C PRO A 90 2.40 -25.73 11.41
N ALA A 91 3.25 -26.68 11.84
CA ALA A 91 4.39 -27.14 11.05
C ALA A 91 3.99 -27.88 9.76
N ARG A 92 2.71 -28.25 9.64
CA ARG A 92 2.15 -28.98 8.50
C ARG A 92 1.50 -28.08 7.45
N LEU A 93 1.38 -26.79 7.75
CA LEU A 93 0.87 -25.80 6.82
C LEU A 93 1.86 -25.64 5.66
N ARG A 94 1.32 -25.51 4.44
CA ARG A 94 2.09 -25.27 3.22
C ARG A 94 1.31 -24.31 2.32
N TYR A 95 2.02 -23.45 1.62
CA TYR A 95 1.44 -22.68 0.53
C TYR A 95 1.44 -23.53 -0.75
N VAL A 96 0.30 -23.58 -1.43
CA VAL A 96 0.13 -24.27 -2.70
C VAL A 96 -0.17 -23.23 -3.76
N VAL A 97 0.69 -23.15 -4.76
CA VAL A 97 0.53 -22.29 -5.93
C VAL A 97 -0.10 -23.11 -7.06
N ALA A 98 -1.08 -22.54 -7.77
CA ALA A 98 -1.72 -23.18 -8.91
C ALA A 98 -0.74 -23.37 -10.07
N ASP A 99 -0.89 -24.46 -10.84
CA ASP A 99 0.00 -24.79 -11.98
C ASP A 99 -0.05 -23.73 -13.10
N ASP A 100 -1.15 -22.99 -13.24
CA ASP A 100 -1.35 -21.92 -14.22
C ASP A 100 -0.95 -20.53 -13.69
N ALA A 101 -0.34 -20.46 -12.50
CA ALA A 101 0.03 -19.20 -11.89
C ALA A 101 1.11 -18.45 -12.70
N PRO A 102 1.02 -17.11 -12.77
CA PRO A 102 2.08 -16.29 -13.33
C PRO A 102 3.37 -16.35 -12.47
N ALA A 103 4.50 -15.89 -13.04
CA ALA A 103 5.80 -15.90 -12.36
C ALA A 103 5.80 -15.17 -11.01
N GLU A 104 4.95 -14.16 -10.85
CA GLU A 104 4.59 -13.55 -9.56
C GLU A 104 3.12 -13.88 -9.26
N PRO A 105 2.85 -14.93 -8.48
CA PRO A 105 1.48 -15.38 -8.23
C PRO A 105 0.73 -14.37 -7.33
N ASP A 106 -0.54 -14.11 -7.66
CA ASP A 106 -1.43 -13.29 -6.85
C ASP A 106 -2.21 -14.12 -5.81
N VAL A 107 -3.11 -13.46 -5.08
CA VAL A 107 -3.91 -14.10 -4.02
C VAL A 107 -4.85 -15.20 -4.54
N ASP A 108 -5.30 -15.12 -5.78
CA ASP A 108 -6.27 -16.07 -6.35
C ASP A 108 -5.58 -17.37 -6.80
N HIS A 109 -4.26 -17.31 -7.04
CA HIS A 109 -3.45 -18.46 -7.46
C HIS A 109 -2.72 -19.15 -6.31
N VAL A 110 -2.79 -18.60 -5.10
CA VAL A 110 -2.12 -19.15 -3.91
C VAL A 110 -3.18 -19.52 -2.87
N ARG A 111 -3.07 -20.72 -2.30
CA ARG A 111 -3.91 -21.17 -1.17
C ARG A 111 -3.06 -21.78 -0.07
N LEU A 112 -3.55 -21.69 1.16
CA LEU A 112 -2.96 -22.40 2.28
C LEU A 112 -3.57 -23.81 2.37
N ASP A 113 -2.75 -24.82 2.55
CA ASP A 113 -3.19 -26.21 2.74
C ASP A 113 -2.40 -26.83 3.91
N PHE A 114 -2.84 -27.96 4.43
CA PHE A 114 -2.04 -28.75 5.37
C PHE A 114 -2.17 -30.22 5.04
N GLU A 115 -1.05 -30.92 5.08
CA GLU A 115 -1.08 -32.38 4.99
C GLU A 115 -1.94 -32.91 6.15
N ASP A 116 -2.96 -33.73 5.88
CA ASP A 116 -3.69 -34.43 6.93
C ASP A 116 -3.01 -35.77 7.22
N SER A 117 -2.82 -36.12 8.50
CA SER A 117 -2.23 -37.43 8.86
C SER A 117 -3.27 -38.53 8.78
N GLY A 118 -4.54 -38.19 8.58
CA GLY A 118 -5.63 -39.11 8.39
C GLY A 118 -5.75 -39.50 6.92
N GLY A 119 -5.18 -40.64 6.56
CA GLY A 119 -5.52 -41.30 5.30
C GLY A 119 -7.04 -41.48 5.19
N SER A 120 -7.64 -40.79 4.23
CA SER A 120 -8.86 -41.22 3.55
C SER A 120 -8.65 -40.85 2.09
N ALA A 121 -8.09 -41.78 1.32
CA ALA A 121 -8.90 -42.65 0.46
C ALA A 121 -9.81 -41.80 -0.42
N THR A 122 -9.40 -41.67 -1.68
CA THR A 122 -10.28 -41.42 -2.82
C THR A 122 -11.60 -42.18 -2.63
N PRO A 123 -12.74 -41.53 -2.93
CA PRO A 123 -13.61 -42.21 -3.86
C PRO A 123 -14.21 -41.27 -4.91
N SER A 124 -14.05 -41.74 -6.15
CA SER A 124 -14.91 -41.54 -7.33
C SER A 124 -14.89 -40.19 -8.03
#